data_AF-A0A7Y5GL95-F1
#
_entry.id   AF-A0A7Y5GL95-F1
#
_cell.length_a   1.000
_cell.length_b   1.000
_cell.length_c   1.000
_cell.angle_alpha   90.00
_cell.angle_beta   90.00
_cell.angle_gamma   90.00
#
_symmetry.space_group_name_H-M   'P 1'
#
loop_
_entity.id
_entity.type
_entity.pdbx_description
1 polymer ?
#
loop_
_entity_poly.entity_id
_entity_poly.type
_entity_poly.pdbx_seq_one_letter_code
_entity_poly.pdbx_strand_id
1 'polypeptide(L)'
;MKVKRILSHLLLIIVLLFAGCRDSIESDAKKAAELHCEAMALMKKAAAGDISSLDEAKKLSEKSEKLMQELKGKYTSLEDTKKFLSAYTEAIKNCD
;
A
#
# COMPACT_ATOMS: atom_id res chain seq x y z
N MET A 1 -16.70 45.05 2.89
CA MET A 1 -16.84 43.85 2.01
C MET A 1 -15.54 43.11 1.69
N LYS A 2 -14.34 43.70 1.87
CA LYS A 2 -13.05 43.04 1.56
C LYS A 2 -12.71 41.87 2.51
N VAL A 3 -13.01 42.03 3.81
CA VAL A 3 -12.71 41.02 4.84
C VAL A 3 -13.50 39.71 4.67
N LYS A 4 -14.78 39.79 4.23
CA LYS A 4 -15.61 38.59 3.95
C LYS A 4 -15.10 37.78 2.74
N ARG A 5 -14.48 38.42 1.74
CA ARG A 5 -13.84 37.74 0.59
C ARG A 5 -12.55 37.03 1.00
N ILE A 6 -11.75 37.65 1.88
CA ILE A 6 -10.49 37.06 2.37
C ILE A 6 -10.76 35.83 3.25
N LEU A 7 -11.78 35.90 4.13
CA LEU A 7 -12.17 34.78 5.00
C LEU A 7 -12.69 33.56 4.20
N SER A 8 -13.38 33.79 3.08
CA SER A 8 -13.88 32.74 2.19
C SER A 8 -12.75 31.99 1.48
N HIS A 9 -11.73 32.71 1.00
CA HIS A 9 -10.58 32.09 0.34
C HIS A 9 -9.67 31.33 1.32
N LEU A 10 -9.56 31.81 2.56
CA LEU A 10 -8.79 31.12 3.61
C LEU A 10 -9.42 29.76 3.98
N LEU A 11 -10.76 29.67 3.98
CA LEU A 11 -11.49 28.44 4.25
C LEU A 11 -11.28 27.37 3.14
N LEU A 12 -11.16 27.80 1.88
CA LEU A 12 -10.96 26.90 0.73
C LEU A 12 -9.56 26.28 0.70
N ILE A 13 -8.54 27.01 1.16
CA ILE A 13 -7.14 26.54 1.21
C ILE A 13 -6.96 25.50 2.32
N ILE A 14 -7.65 25.66 3.45
CA ILE A 14 -7.59 24.71 4.57
C ILE A 14 -8.14 23.33 4.19
N VAL A 15 -9.18 23.26 3.34
CA VAL A 15 -9.74 21.98 2.86
C VAL A 15 -8.76 21.22 1.95
N LEU A 16 -7.92 21.92 1.20
CA LEU A 16 -6.90 21.31 0.34
C LEU A 16 -5.68 20.79 1.13
N LEU A 17 -5.40 21.35 2.30
CA LEU A 17 -4.29 20.93 3.16
C LEU A 17 -4.58 19.61 3.91
N PHE A 18 -5.86 19.29 4.16
CA PHE A 18 -6.25 18.00 4.76
C PHE A 18 -6.24 16.83 3.76
N ALA A 19 -6.01 17.07 2.47
CA ALA A 19 -5.87 16.01 1.46
C ALA A 19 -4.45 15.41 1.39
N GLY A 20 -3.47 15.97 2.11
CA GLY A 20 -2.04 15.77 1.83
C GLY A 20 -1.26 14.75 2.68
N CYS A 21 -1.89 14.02 3.60
CA CYS A 21 -1.17 13.02 4.43
C CYS A 21 -1.87 11.65 4.43
N ARG A 22 -2.36 11.22 3.27
CA ARG A 22 -2.79 9.83 3.06
C ARG A 22 -1.61 9.10 2.42
N ASP A 23 -1.12 8.02 3.02
CA ASP A 23 -0.18 7.10 2.34
C ASP A 23 -0.64 6.90 0.89
N SER A 24 0.25 7.10 -0.08
CA SER A 24 -0.13 7.03 -1.50
C SER A 24 -0.45 5.59 -1.90
N ILE A 25 -1.31 5.44 -2.92
CA ILE A 25 -1.58 4.14 -3.58
C ILE A 25 -0.29 3.42 -3.96
N GLU A 26 0.72 4.16 -4.41
CA GLU A 26 2.03 3.63 -4.79
C GLU A 26 2.81 3.06 -3.60
N SER A 27 2.78 3.74 -2.45
CA SER A 27 3.44 3.25 -1.23
C SER A 27 2.79 1.96 -0.74
N ASP A 28 1.45 1.93 -0.71
CA ASP A 28 0.71 0.74 -0.30
C ASP A 28 0.91 -0.44 -1.27
N ALA A 29 0.96 -0.16 -2.57
CA ALA A 29 1.29 -1.16 -3.58
C ALA A 29 2.71 -1.69 -3.43
N LYS A 30 3.68 -0.84 -3.08
CA LYS A 30 5.06 -1.24 -2.79
C LYS A 30 5.14 -2.15 -1.56
N LYS A 31 4.44 -1.81 -0.46
CA LYS A 31 4.36 -2.68 0.72
C LYS A 31 3.80 -4.07 0.36
N ALA A 32 2.74 -4.12 -0.45
CA ALA A 32 2.18 -5.39 -0.92
C ALA A 32 3.17 -6.18 -1.79
N ALA A 33 3.92 -5.49 -2.66
CA ALA A 33 4.94 -6.11 -3.50
C ALA A 33 6.13 -6.66 -2.68
N GLU A 34 6.57 -5.94 -1.63
CA GLU A 34 7.62 -6.42 -0.73
C GLU A 34 7.23 -7.74 -0.05
N LEU A 35 5.98 -7.83 0.44
CA LEU A 35 5.46 -9.08 1.02
C LEU A 35 5.37 -10.20 -0.02
N HIS A 36 5.01 -9.87 -1.27
CA HIS A 36 5.02 -10.83 -2.38
C HIS A 36 6.43 -11.37 -2.66
N CYS A 37 7.43 -10.49 -2.73
CA CYS A 37 8.83 -10.91 -2.90
C CYS A 37 9.30 -11.79 -1.73
N GLU A 38 9.00 -11.41 -0.48
CA GLU A 38 9.31 -12.22 0.71
C GLU A 38 8.67 -13.62 0.59
N ALA A 39 7.41 -13.71 0.12
CA ALA A 39 6.72 -14.98 -0.09
C ALA A 39 7.43 -15.86 -1.11
N MET A 40 7.81 -15.29 -2.26
CA MET A 40 8.53 -16.00 -3.31
C MET A 40 9.89 -16.53 -2.82
N ALA A 41 10.64 -15.73 -2.07
CA ALA A 41 11.91 -16.14 -1.49
C ALA A 41 11.74 -17.34 -0.54
N LEU A 42 10.71 -17.32 0.31
CA LEU A 42 10.39 -18.44 1.21
C LEU A 42 9.96 -19.69 0.44
N MET A 43 9.16 -19.55 -0.63
CA MET A 43 8.80 -20.67 -1.50
C MET A 43 10.03 -21.30 -2.15
N LYS A 44 11.01 -20.50 -2.60
CA LYS A 44 12.28 -21.00 -3.15
C LYS A 44 13.10 -21.76 -2.11
N LYS A 45 13.21 -21.23 -0.88
CA LYS A 45 13.87 -21.95 0.23
C LYS A 45 13.19 -23.29 0.52
N ALA A 46 11.86 -23.30 0.61
CA ALA A 46 11.09 -24.52 0.85
C ALA A 46 11.26 -25.53 -0.30
N ALA A 47 11.26 -25.09 -1.56
CA ALA A 47 11.53 -25.95 -2.72
C ALA A 47 12.96 -26.52 -2.72
N ALA A 48 13.91 -25.80 -2.14
CA ALA A 48 15.28 -26.29 -1.90
C ALA A 48 15.40 -27.22 -0.67
N GLY A 49 14.28 -27.53 0.01
CA GLY A 49 14.24 -28.42 1.18
C GLY A 49 14.50 -27.72 2.52
N ASP A 50 14.61 -26.40 2.55
CA ASP A 50 14.79 -25.64 3.79
C ASP A 50 13.45 -25.38 4.50
N ILE A 51 13.17 -26.24 5.47
CA ILE A 51 11.99 -26.18 6.35
C ILE A 51 12.20 -25.31 7.61
N SER A 52 13.38 -24.69 7.78
CA SER A 52 13.63 -23.78 8.91
C SER A 52 12.87 -22.45 8.79
N SER A 53 12.33 -22.17 7.60
CA SER A 53 11.65 -20.92 7.24
C SER A 53 10.18 -20.82 7.70
N LEU A 54 9.70 -21.76 8.53
CA LEU A 54 8.30 -21.76 9.01
C LEU A 54 7.95 -20.53 9.86
N ASP A 55 8.87 -20.06 10.70
CA ASP A 55 8.66 -18.84 11.51
C ASP A 55 8.64 -17.58 10.63
N GLU A 56 9.49 -17.52 9.60
CA GLU A 56 9.48 -16.45 8.61
C GLU A 56 8.16 -16.42 7.83
N ALA A 57 7.64 -17.59 7.43
CA ALA A 57 6.35 -17.71 6.76
C ALA A 57 5.17 -17.26 7.65
N LYS A 58 5.21 -17.60 8.95
CA LYS A 58 4.19 -17.14 9.90
C LYS A 58 4.20 -15.62 10.04
N LYS A 59 5.38 -15.02 10.24
CA LYS A 59 5.53 -13.56 10.32
C LYS A 59 5.05 -12.87 9.05
N LEU A 60 5.35 -13.45 7.89
CA LEU A 60 4.88 -12.93 6.61
C LEU A 60 3.36 -12.97 6.49
N SER A 61 2.72 -14.04 6.95
CA SER A 61 1.26 -14.14 7.02
C SER A 61 0.67 -13.02 7.89
N GLU A 62 1.23 -12.81 9.10
CA GLU A 62 0.77 -11.75 10.02
C GLU A 62 0.92 -10.34 9.42
N LYS A 63 2.05 -10.04 8.77
CA LYS A 63 2.26 -8.78 8.04
C LYS A 63 1.24 -8.61 6.91
N SER A 64 0.96 -9.68 6.16
CA SER A 64 0.02 -9.68 5.04
C SER A 64 -1.41 -9.46 5.50
N GLU A 65 -1.84 -10.11 6.58
CA GLU A 65 -3.14 -9.88 7.19
C GLU A 65 -3.29 -8.44 7.68
N LYS A 66 -2.27 -7.91 8.35
CA LYS A 66 -2.27 -6.52 8.81
C LYS A 66 -2.41 -5.55 7.64
N LEU A 67 -1.62 -5.71 6.58
CA LEU A 67 -1.72 -4.87 5.39
C LEU A 67 -3.11 -5.00 4.75
N MET A 68 -3.67 -6.21 4.66
CA MET A 68 -5.02 -6.40 4.13
C MET A 68 -6.07 -5.61 4.94
N GLN A 69 -5.96 -5.57 6.27
CA GLN A 69 -6.85 -4.74 7.09
C GLN A 69 -6.62 -3.24 6.86
N GLU A 70 -5.37 -2.80 6.70
CA GLU A 70 -5.04 -1.39 6.40
C GLU A 70 -5.57 -0.93 5.04
N LEU A 71 -5.60 -1.83 4.05
CA LEU A 71 -6.09 -1.55 2.70
C LEU A 71 -7.60 -1.76 2.56
N LYS A 72 -8.24 -2.43 3.51
CA LYS A 72 -9.68 -2.73 3.48
C LYS A 72 -10.49 -1.43 3.40
N GLY A 73 -11.20 -1.27 2.28
CA GLY A 73 -12.03 -0.10 2.04
C GLY A 73 -11.27 1.19 1.70
N LYS A 74 -9.93 1.17 1.54
CA LYS A 74 -9.17 2.34 1.05
C LYS A 74 -9.44 2.64 -0.44
N TYR A 75 -9.54 1.61 -1.27
CA TYR A 75 -9.63 1.72 -2.74
C TYR A 75 -10.95 1.15 -3.26
N THR A 76 -12.03 1.91 -3.11
CA THR A 76 -13.39 1.46 -3.48
C THR A 76 -13.78 1.82 -4.91
N SER A 77 -13.01 2.69 -5.57
CA SER A 77 -13.24 3.06 -6.96
C SER A 77 -12.51 2.11 -7.92
N LEU A 78 -13.07 1.91 -9.11
CA LEU A 78 -12.42 1.16 -10.18
C LEU A 78 -11.09 1.79 -10.60
N GLU A 79 -10.98 3.12 -10.55
CA GLU A 79 -9.77 3.84 -10.91
C GLU A 79 -8.64 3.60 -9.90
N ASP A 80 -8.93 3.70 -8.60
CA ASP A 80 -7.94 3.47 -7.54
C ASP A 80 -7.48 2.01 -7.54
N THR A 81 -8.42 1.07 -7.78
CA THR A 81 -8.09 -0.35 -7.93
C THR A 81 -7.13 -0.56 -9.11
N LYS A 82 -7.39 0.06 -10.27
CA LYS A 82 -6.49 -0.02 -11.43
C LYS A 82 -5.11 0.58 -11.13
N LYS A 83 -5.05 1.74 -10.47
CA LYS A 83 -3.79 2.38 -10.09
C LYS A 83 -2.99 1.51 -9.12
N PHE A 84 -3.64 0.96 -8.11
CA PHE A 84 -3.01 0.05 -7.15
C PHE A 84 -2.45 -1.18 -7.85
N LEU A 85 -3.26 -1.85 -8.69
CA LEU A 85 -2.83 -3.04 -9.43
C LEU A 85 -1.67 -2.73 -10.38
N SER A 86 -1.71 -1.59 -11.07
CA SER A 86 -0.62 -1.17 -11.95
C SER A 86 0.68 -0.94 -11.18
N ALA A 87 0.62 -0.20 -10.06
CA ALA A 87 1.78 0.07 -9.23
C ALA A 87 2.33 -1.22 -8.58
N TYR A 88 1.43 -2.10 -8.11
CA TYR A 88 1.79 -3.40 -7.54
C TYR A 88 2.48 -4.28 -8.57
N THR A 89 1.89 -4.41 -9.77
CA THR A 89 2.45 -5.21 -10.87
C THR A 89 3.83 -4.70 -11.28
N GLU A 90 4.01 -3.38 -11.36
CA GLU A 90 5.32 -2.81 -11.64
C GLU A 90 6.33 -3.13 -10.54
N ALA A 91 5.93 -2.99 -9.28
CA ALA A 91 6.81 -3.22 -8.13
C ALA A 91 7.26 -4.68 -8.00
N ILE A 92 6.40 -5.66 -8.34
CA ILE A 92 6.77 -7.08 -8.27
C ILE A 92 7.64 -7.57 -9.44
N LYS A 93 7.84 -6.78 -10.51
CA LYS A 93 8.71 -7.19 -11.64
C LYS A 93 10.14 -7.48 -11.20
N ASN A 94 10.57 -6.91 -10.08
CA ASN A 94 11.90 -7.09 -9.52
C ASN A 94 11.92 -8.13 -8.39
N CYS A 95 10.80 -8.80 -8.10
CA CYS A 95 10.79 -9.98 -7.24
C CYS A 95 11.36 -11.14 -8.07
N ASP A 96 12.68 -11.33 -8.01
CA ASP A 96 13.32 -12.52 -8.59
C ASP A 96 13.14 -13.73 -7.69
#